data_AF-A0AAN0VVT5-F1
#
_entry.id   AF-A0AAN0VVT5-F1
#
_cell.length_a   1.000
_cell.length_b   1.000
_cell.length_c   1.000
_cell.angle_alpha   90.00
_cell.angle_beta   90.00
_cell.angle_gamma   90.00
#
_symmetry.space_group_name_H-M   'P 1'
#
loop_
_entity.id
_entity.type
_entity.pdbx_description
1 polymer ?
#
loop_
_entity_poly.entity_id
_entity_poly.type
_entity_poly.pdbx_seq_one_letter_code
_entity_poly.pdbx_strand_id
1 'polypeptide(L)'
;MKITSPDQLAIFLKDARKQGKQTQESVAEKVGLRQDTVSKFENNPAKTQIDTLFKILSSMNMELHIEAKSSQGSSEVWKEEW
;
A
#
# COMPACT_ATOMS: atom_id res chain seq x y z
N MET A 1 4.04 5.37 9.46
CA MET A 1 4.92 4.27 8.98
C MET A 1 5.31 4.59 7.54
N LYS A 2 6.56 4.38 7.13
CA LYS A 2 6.97 4.53 5.73
C LYS A 2 6.66 3.22 4.99
N ILE A 3 5.95 3.31 3.87
CA ILE A 3 5.64 2.16 3.00
C ILE A 3 6.41 2.38 1.69
N THR A 4 7.30 1.44 1.36
CA THR A 4 8.18 1.54 0.18
C THR A 4 8.12 0.33 -0.74
N SER A 5 7.28 -0.67 -0.45
CA SER A 5 7.03 -1.82 -1.32
C SER A 5 5.54 -2.19 -1.39
N PRO A 6 5.12 -2.90 -2.47
CA PRO A 6 3.75 -3.41 -2.58
C PRO A 6 3.35 -4.33 -1.41
N ASP A 7 4.26 -5.18 -0.94
CA ASP A 7 3.98 -6.11 0.17
C ASP A 7 3.72 -5.38 1.49
N GLN A 8 4.51 -4.34 1.77
CA GLN A 8 4.28 -3.49 2.94
C GLN A 8 2.91 -2.80 2.86
N LEU A 9 2.54 -2.31 1.67
CA LEU A 9 1.23 -1.69 1.45
C LEU A 9 0.09 -2.67 1.66
N ALA A 10 0.21 -3.90 1.13
CA ALA A 10 -0.80 -4.94 1.30
C ALA A 10 -0.97 -5.37 2.75
N ILE A 11 0.13 -5.57 3.49
CA ILE A 11 0.10 -5.88 4.92
C ILE A 11 -0.62 -4.75 5.68
N PHE A 12 -0.23 -3.50 5.44
CA PHE A 12 -0.82 -2.34 6.09
C PHE A 12 -2.33 -2.24 5.84
N LEU A 13 -2.77 -2.34 4.58
CA LEU A 13 -4.19 -2.24 4.24
C LEU A 13 -5.01 -3.45 4.74
N LYS A 14 -4.42 -4.66 4.76
CA LYS A 14 -5.04 -5.84 5.36
C LYS A 14 -5.29 -5.66 6.85
N ASP A 15 -4.32 -5.11 7.56
CA ASP A 15 -4.44 -4.84 8.99
C ASP A 15 -5.47 -3.74 9.27
N ALA A 16 -5.45 -2.65 8.48
CA ALA A 16 -6.46 -1.61 8.55
C ALA A 16 -7.89 -2.15 8.34
N ARG A 17 -8.08 -3.01 7.32
CA ARG A 17 -9.36 -3.68 7.07
C ARG A 17 -9.82 -4.51 8.27
N LYS A 18 -8.91 -5.31 8.84
CA LYS A 18 -9.21 -6.16 10.01
C LYS A 18 -9.54 -5.33 11.25
N GLN A 19 -8.83 -4.24 11.50
CA GLN A 19 -9.12 -3.31 12.58
C GLN A 19 -10.50 -2.65 12.42
N GLY A 20 -10.87 -2.32 11.18
CA GLY A 20 -12.22 -1.89 10.81
C GLY A 20 -13.28 -2.99 10.82
N LYS A 21 -12.94 -4.23 11.20
CA LYS A 21 -13.82 -5.41 11.20
C LYS A 21 -14.51 -5.68 9.86
N GLN A 22 -13.90 -5.26 8.76
CA GLN A 22 -14.45 -5.47 7.41
C GLN A 22 -13.96 -6.81 6.85
N THR A 23 -14.83 -7.52 6.13
CA THR A 23 -14.42 -8.70 5.35
C THR A 23 -13.86 -8.27 4.00
N GLN A 24 -13.11 -9.16 3.33
CA GLN A 24 -12.65 -8.92 1.96
C GLN A 24 -13.83 -8.72 1.00
N GLU A 25 -14.93 -9.45 1.23
CA GLU A 25 -16.18 -9.34 0.47
C GLU A 25 -16.83 -7.96 0.65
N SER A 26 -16.98 -7.50 1.89
CA SER A 26 -17.56 -6.17 2.18
C SER A 26 -16.77 -5.02 1.56
N VAL A 27 -15.44 -5.12 1.54
CA VAL A 27 -14.56 -4.16 0.84
C VAL A 27 -14.79 -4.21 -0.66
N ALA A 28 -14.86 -5.41 -1.23
CA ALA A 28 -15.01 -5.59 -2.67
C ALA A 28 -16.37 -5.07 -3.19
N GLU A 29 -17.45 -5.39 -2.50
CA GLU A 29 -18.83 -5.04 -2.88
C GLU A 29 -19.04 -3.52 -2.98
N LYS A 30 -18.47 -2.75 -2.04
CA LYS A 30 -18.60 -1.28 -2.00
C LYS A 30 -18.11 -0.58 -3.28
N VAL A 31 -17.22 -1.22 -4.02
CA VAL A 31 -16.54 -0.64 -5.18
C VAL A 31 -16.63 -1.53 -6.43
N GLY A 32 -17.58 -2.49 -6.43
CA GLY A 32 -17.84 -3.36 -7.57
C GLY A 32 -16.69 -4.28 -7.95
N LEU A 33 -15.86 -4.68 -6.97
CA LEU A 33 -14.81 -5.68 -7.15
C LEU A 33 -15.30 -7.06 -6.74
N ARG A 34 -14.58 -8.09 -7.18
CA ARG A 34 -14.74 -9.46 -6.66
C ARG A 34 -13.92 -9.64 -5.38
N GLN A 35 -14.42 -10.39 -4.41
CA GLN A 35 -13.68 -10.71 -3.17
C GLN A 35 -12.30 -11.34 -3.45
N ASP A 36 -12.20 -12.17 -4.49
CA ASP A 36 -10.94 -12.80 -4.91
C ASP A 36 -9.87 -11.77 -5.32
N THR A 37 -10.30 -10.60 -5.79
CA THR A 37 -9.42 -9.51 -6.21
C THR A 37 -8.80 -8.83 -4.98
N VAL A 38 -9.60 -8.61 -3.94
CA VAL A 38 -9.09 -8.11 -2.64
C VAL A 38 -8.15 -9.13 -2.00
N SER A 39 -8.52 -10.42 -2.04
CA SER A 39 -7.65 -11.50 -1.54
C SER A 39 -6.32 -11.59 -2.30
N LYS A 40 -6.34 -11.46 -3.63
CA LYS A 40 -5.12 -11.44 -4.46
C LYS A 40 -4.25 -10.24 -4.13
N PHE A 41 -4.82 -9.05 -3.95
CA PHE A 41 -4.07 -7.88 -3.50
C PHE A 41 -3.39 -8.14 -2.14
N GLU A 42 -4.12 -8.68 -1.17
CA GLU A 42 -3.59 -8.93 0.18
C GLU A 42 -2.49 -9.99 0.25
N ASN A 43 -2.41 -10.90 -0.73
CA ASN A 43 -1.45 -12.01 -0.72
C ASN A 43 -0.36 -11.89 -1.81
N ASN A 44 -0.63 -11.18 -2.90
CA ASN A 44 0.29 -10.99 -4.03
C ASN A 44 0.05 -9.61 -4.71
N PRO A 45 0.47 -8.51 -4.05
CA PRO A 45 0.16 -7.15 -4.51
C PRO A 45 0.95 -6.73 -5.75
N ALA A 46 2.04 -7.40 -6.09
CA ALA A 46 2.99 -6.98 -7.15
C ALA A 46 2.35 -6.79 -8.54
N LYS A 47 1.25 -7.51 -8.84
CA LYS A 47 0.52 -7.41 -10.11
C LYS A 47 -0.81 -6.65 -10.01
N THR A 48 -1.08 -6.02 -8.86
CA THR A 48 -2.32 -5.28 -8.67
C THR A 48 -2.29 -4.00 -9.49
N GLN A 49 -3.36 -3.74 -10.24
CA GLN A 49 -3.51 -2.51 -10.98
C GLN A 49 -3.73 -1.34 -10.03
N ILE A 50 -3.22 -0.16 -10.39
CA ILE A 50 -3.37 1.06 -9.59
C ILE A 50 -4.86 1.41 -9.37
N ASP A 51 -5.71 1.20 -10.38
CA ASP A 51 -7.17 1.38 -10.26
C ASP A 51 -7.77 0.49 -9.15
N THR A 52 -7.39 -0.80 -9.11
CA THR A 52 -7.83 -1.72 -8.05
C THR A 52 -7.38 -1.25 -6.66
N LEU A 53 -6.14 -0.75 -6.54
CA LEU A 53 -5.65 -0.18 -5.28
C LEU A 53 -6.51 1.00 -4.82
N PHE A 54 -6.79 1.96 -5.71
CA PHE A 54 -7.61 3.13 -5.35
C PHE A 54 -9.07 2.77 -5.05
N LYS A 55 -9.65 1.76 -5.71
CA LYS A 55 -10.95 1.20 -5.34
C LYS A 55 -10.92 0.62 -3.93
N ILE A 56 -9.90 -0.17 -3.59
CA ILE A 56 -9.73 -0.71 -2.23
C ILE A 56 -9.61 0.43 -1.20
N LEU A 57 -8.76 1.44 -1.45
CA LEU A 57 -8.63 2.61 -0.57
C LEU A 57 -9.96 3.35 -0.38
N SER A 58 -10.68 3.62 -1.47
CA SER A 58 -11.99 4.29 -1.45
C SER A 58 -13.02 3.51 -0.62
N SER A 59 -13.07 2.19 -0.76
CA SER A 59 -14.00 1.33 0.01
C SER A 59 -13.78 1.37 1.54
N MET A 60 -12.56 1.71 1.95
CA MET A 60 -12.12 1.82 3.34
C MET A 60 -12.02 3.29 3.81
N ASN A 61 -12.43 4.25 2.99
CA ASN A 61 -12.34 5.69 3.25
C ASN A 61 -10.90 6.15 3.56
N MET A 62 -9.93 5.70 2.77
CA MET A 62 -8.51 6.03 2.89
C MET A 62 -8.00 6.74 1.64
N GLU A 63 -6.94 7.53 1.79
CA GLU A 63 -6.23 8.21 0.72
C GLU A 63 -4.72 7.92 0.78
N LEU A 64 -4.01 8.16 -0.34
CA LEU A 64 -2.58 7.92 -0.47
C LEU A 64 -1.82 9.25 -0.56
N HIS A 65 -0.91 9.48 0.37
CA HIS A 65 0.04 10.61 0.32
C HIS A 65 1.40 10.12 -0.16
N ILE A 66 2.02 10.86 -1.08
CA ILE A 66 3.35 10.57 -1.61
C ILE A 66 4.31 11.62 -1.09
N GLU A 67 5.38 11.19 -0.43
CA GLU A 67 6.40 12.05 0.13
C GLU A 67 7.76 11.76 -0.49
N ALA A 68 8.60 12.80 -0.61
CA ALA A 68 9.99 12.62 -1.01
C ALA A 68 10.73 11.79 0.05
N LYS A 69 11.61 10.87 -0.39
CA LYS A 69 12.51 10.19 0.54
C LYS A 69 13.40 11.26 1.16
N SER A 70 13.45 11.31 2.49
CA SER A 70 14.41 12.15 3.21
C SER A 70 15.82 11.80 2.73
N SER A 71 16.46 12.73 2.03
CA SER A 71 17.89 12.70 1.77
C SER A 71 18.60 12.96 3.10
N GLN A 72 18.66 11.95 3.98
CA GLN A 72 19.76 11.94 4.92
C GLN A 72 20.99 11.70 4.07
N GLY A 73 21.72 12.79 3.80
CA GLY A 73 22.90 12.79 2.97
C GLY A 73 23.85 11.71 3.46
N SER A 74 24.16 10.79 2.56
CA SER A 74 25.51 10.26 2.50
C SER A 74 26.42 11.45 2.17
N SER A 75 26.79 12.23 3.18
CA SER A 75 28.05 12.94 3.15
C SER A 75 29.14 11.87 3.25
N GLU A 76 29.30 11.08 2.19
CA GLU A 76 30.60 10.52 1.86
C GLU A 76 31.44 11.73 1.44
N VAL A 77 32.05 12.37 2.43
CA VAL A 77 33.14 13.29 2.21
C VAL A 77 34.27 12.44 1.65
N TRP A 78 34.35 12.38 0.32
CA TRP A 78 35.51 11.87 -0.40
C TRP A 78 36.70 12.72 0.02
N LYS A 79 37.50 12.21 0.96
CA LYS A 79 38.85 12.73 1.22
C LYS A 79 39.78 12.11 0.20
N GLU A 80 39.87 12.73 -0.97
CA GLU A 80 41.02 12.51 -1.85
C GLU A 80 42.19 13.30 -1.25
N GLU A 81 43.06 12.61 -0.50
CA GLU A 81 44.35 13.16 -0.11
C GLU A 81 45.31 12.97 -1.30
N TRP A 82 45.73 14.10 -1.87
CA TRP A 82 46.86 14.20 -2.81
C TRP A 82 48.17 14.04 -2.07
#